data_AF-A0A6N1DQ68-F1
#
_entry.id   AF-A0A6N1DQ68-F1
#
_cell.length_a   1.000
_cell.length_b   1.000
_cell.length_c   1.000
_cell.angle_alpha   90.00
_cell.angle_beta   90.00
_cell.angle_gamma   90.00
#
_symmetry.space_group_name_H-M   'P 1'
#
loop_
_entity.id
_entity.type
_entity.pdbx_description
1 polymer ?
#
loop_
_entity_poly.entity_id
_entity_poly.type
_entity_poly.pdbx_seq_one_letter_code
_entity_poly.pdbx_strand_id
1 'polypeptide(L)'
;MKELERLLVWIVPLAILQALGHALVAGGFRHVLASDGLLGLSPAETLSVLTTGGMALGLLVNLAVALWLLKAARKVGGSRALWSLFGATFGVLALVVFLLARLYEAQRATG
;
A
#
# COMPACT_ATOMS: atom_id res chain seq x y z
N MET A 1 -6.66 -12.13 14.24
CA MET A 1 -5.23 -11.99 13.92
C MET A 1 -4.85 -12.65 12.60
N LYS A 2 -5.23 -13.91 12.34
CA LYS A 2 -4.95 -14.62 11.06
C LYS A 2 -5.31 -13.87 9.75
N GLU A 3 -6.40 -13.10 9.73
CA GLU A 3 -6.79 -12.30 8.55
C GLU A 3 -5.86 -11.10 8.29
N LEU A 4 -5.33 -10.49 9.36
CA LEU A 4 -4.37 -9.38 9.26
C LEU A 4 -3.02 -9.88 8.79
N GLU A 5 -2.55 -11.01 9.33
CA GLU A 5 -1.30 -11.66 8.87
C GLU A 5 -1.38 -12.00 7.39
N ARG A 6 -2.48 -12.61 6.93
CA ARG A 6 -2.70 -12.89 5.51
C ARG A 6 -2.70 -11.61 4.67
N LEU A 7 -3.27 -10.52 5.15
CA LEU A 7 -3.22 -9.23 4.46
C LEU A 7 -1.78 -8.71 4.35
N LEU A 8 -1.03 -8.73 5.45
CA LEU A 8 0.35 -8.24 5.52
C LEU A 8 1.30 -9.05 4.63
N VAL A 9 1.10 -10.36 4.50
CA VAL A 9 1.87 -11.22 3.58
C VAL A 9 1.77 -10.75 2.13
N TRP A 10 0.66 -10.14 1.72
CA TRP A 10 0.50 -9.59 0.38
C TRP A 10 0.89 -8.12 0.30
N ILE A 11 0.47 -7.30 1.28
CA ILE A 11 0.69 -5.86 1.26
C ILE A 11 2.17 -5.51 1.40
N VAL A 12 2.90 -6.18 2.30
CA VAL A 12 4.30 -5.82 2.58
C VAL A 12 5.18 -6.02 1.34
N PRO A 13 5.16 -7.17 0.63
CA PRO A 13 5.91 -7.31 -0.61
C PRO A 13 5.51 -6.30 -1.68
N LEU A 14 4.20 -6.03 -1.85
CA LEU A 14 3.73 -5.06 -2.84
C LEU A 14 4.17 -3.64 -2.52
N ALA A 15 4.14 -3.25 -1.23
CA ALA A 15 4.62 -1.95 -0.78
C ALA A 15 6.13 -1.80 -0.94
N ILE A 16 6.90 -2.87 -0.71
CA ILE A 16 8.36 -2.90 -0.98
C ILE A 16 8.62 -2.73 -2.48
N LEU A 17 7.92 -3.48 -3.33
CA LEU A 17 8.04 -3.37 -4.79
C LEU A 17 7.68 -1.96 -5.28
N GLN A 18 6.61 -1.36 -4.74
CA GLN A 18 6.23 0.01 -5.03
C GLN A 18 7.33 1.01 -4.61
N ALA A 19 7.85 0.88 -3.38
CA ALA A 19 8.91 1.75 -2.86
C ALA A 19 10.20 1.63 -3.69
N LEU A 20 10.56 0.42 -4.09
CA LEU A 20 11.69 0.17 -5.01
C LEU A 20 11.45 0.84 -6.36
N GLY A 21 10.26 0.71 -6.95
CA GLY A 21 9.90 1.40 -8.18
C GLY A 21 10.06 2.92 -8.09
N HIS A 22 9.57 3.52 -7.00
CA HIS A 22 9.74 4.96 -6.76
C HIS A 22 11.21 5.36 -6.54
N ALA A 23 11.98 4.57 -5.78
CA ALA A 23 13.40 4.85 -5.54
C ALA A 23 14.24 4.79 -6.82
N LEU A 24 13.92 3.86 -7.73
CA LEU A 24 14.56 3.76 -9.04
C LEU A 24 14.25 4.98 -9.92
N VAL A 25 13.02 5.51 -9.83
CA VAL A 25 12.57 6.69 -10.59
C VAL A 25 13.10 8.01 -9.99
N ALA A 26 13.17 8.13 -8.67
CA ALA A 26 13.39 9.40 -7.97
C ALA A 26 14.83 9.95 -8.01
N GLY A 27 15.84 9.15 -8.36
CA GLY A 27 17.17 9.73 -8.62
C GLY A 27 18.38 8.80 -8.54
N GLY A 28 18.32 7.69 -7.80
CA GLY A 28 19.51 6.85 -7.55
C GLY A 28 19.99 6.06 -8.77
N PHE A 29 19.06 5.68 -9.66
CA PHE A 29 19.34 4.82 -10.83
C PHE A 29 19.04 5.50 -12.17
N ARG A 30 18.69 6.79 -12.16
CA ARG A 30 18.32 7.52 -13.37
C ARG A 30 19.48 7.58 -14.38
N HIS A 31 20.72 7.64 -13.89
CA HIS A 31 21.92 7.56 -14.73
C HIS A 31 22.21 6.15 -15.27
N VAL A 32 21.90 5.09 -14.51
CA VAL A 32 22.09 3.69 -14.90
C VAL A 32 20.99 3.23 -15.88
N LEU A 33 19.77 3.72 -15.72
CA LEU A 33 18.64 3.46 -16.61
C LEU A 33 18.70 4.27 -17.92
N ALA A 34 19.40 5.42 -17.91
CA ALA A 34 19.56 6.28 -19.07
C ALA A 34 20.65 5.79 -20.05
N SER A 35 21.59 4.94 -19.63
CA SER A 35 22.69 4.49 -20.48
C SER A 35 22.33 3.28 -21.35
N ASP A 36 21.67 2.27 -20.79
CA ASP A 36 21.57 0.95 -21.46
C ASP A 36 20.13 0.44 -21.67
N GLY A 37 19.13 1.15 -21.16
CA GLY A 37 17.77 0.62 -21.11
C GLY A 37 17.69 -0.65 -20.25
N LEU A 38 16.49 -1.20 -20.07
CA LEU A 38 16.31 -2.44 -19.29
C LEU A 38 15.51 -3.43 -20.15
N LEU A 39 16.00 -4.66 -20.28
CA LEU A 39 15.33 -5.72 -21.06
C LEU A 39 15.10 -5.36 -22.55
N GLY A 40 15.97 -4.54 -23.14
CA GLY A 40 15.86 -4.11 -24.54
C GLY A 40 14.87 -2.97 -24.79
N LEU A 41 14.27 -2.40 -23.73
CA LEU A 41 13.41 -1.22 -23.82
C LEU A 41 14.26 0.06 -23.80
N SER A 42 13.81 1.09 -24.51
CA SER A 42 14.44 2.41 -24.42
C SER A 42 14.34 2.96 -22.99
N PRO A 43 15.21 3.92 -22.60
CA PRO A 43 15.14 4.56 -21.29
C PRO A 43 13.78 5.20 -20.98
N ALA A 44 13.11 5.77 -22.00
CA ALA A 44 11.79 6.37 -21.86
C ALA A 44 10.69 5.32 -21.60
N GLU A 45 10.72 4.19 -22.32
CA GLU A 45 9.79 3.08 -22.10
C GLU A 45 10.03 2.43 -20.73
N THR A 46 11.28 2.26 -20.33
CA THR A 46 11.64 1.72 -19.02
C THR A 46 11.11 2.59 -17.89
N LEU A 47 11.28 3.92 -18.00
CA LEU A 47 10.74 4.88 -17.03
C LEU A 47 9.20 4.83 -16.98
N SER A 48 8.56 4.71 -18.14
CA SER A 48 7.10 4.57 -18.25
C SER A 48 6.61 3.30 -17.55
N VAL A 49 7.21 2.15 -17.83
CA VAL A 49 6.84 0.86 -17.21
C VAL A 49 7.05 0.90 -15.69
N LEU A 50 8.16 1.47 -15.22
CA LEU A 50 8.44 1.58 -13.78
C LEU A 50 7.46 2.51 -13.06
N THR A 51 7.11 3.65 -13.67
CA THR A 51 6.16 4.60 -13.07
C THR A 51 4.74 4.05 -13.09
N THR A 52 4.25 3.57 -14.25
CA THR A 52 2.92 2.98 -14.37
C THR A 52 2.77 1.70 -13.55
N GLY A 53 3.79 0.83 -13.56
CA GLY A 53 3.82 -0.39 -12.75
C GLY A 53 3.81 -0.09 -11.26
N GLY A 54 4.62 0.87 -10.80
CA GLY A 54 4.63 1.33 -9.41
C GLY A 54 3.28 1.90 -8.97
N MET A 55 2.65 2.73 -9.81
CA MET A 55 1.31 3.27 -9.55
C MET A 55 0.24 2.18 -9.46
N ALA A 56 0.27 1.20 -10.38
CA ALA A 56 -0.67 0.09 -10.38
C ALA A 56 -0.55 -0.76 -9.11
N LEU A 57 0.68 -1.07 -8.69
CA LEU A 57 0.94 -1.79 -7.44
C LEU A 57 0.44 -1.00 -6.23
N GLY A 58 0.68 0.31 -6.18
CA GLY A 58 0.18 1.18 -5.11
C GLY A 58 -1.36 1.20 -5.03
N LEU A 59 -2.04 1.27 -6.17
CA LEU A 59 -3.51 1.17 -6.22
C LEU A 59 -4.01 -0.17 -5.71
N LEU A 60 -3.35 -1.28 -6.06
CA LEU A 60 -3.70 -2.61 -5.57
C LEU A 60 -3.52 -2.71 -4.04
N VAL A 61 -2.45 -2.14 -3.49
CA VAL A 61 -2.24 -2.07 -2.04
C VAL A 61 -3.37 -1.29 -1.37
N ASN A 62 -3.67 -0.09 -1.86
CA ASN A 62 -4.74 0.74 -1.30
C ASN A 62 -6.10 0.04 -1.38
N LEU A 63 -6.41 -0.62 -2.50
CA LEU A 63 -7.64 -1.38 -2.67
C LEU A 63 -7.73 -2.57 -1.70
N ALA A 64 -6.63 -3.31 -1.52
CA ALA A 64 -6.57 -4.41 -0.58
C ALA A 64 -6.80 -3.92 0.87
N VAL A 65 -6.19 -2.80 1.25
CA VAL A 65 -6.44 -2.17 2.57
C VAL A 65 -7.89 -1.71 2.69
N ALA A 66 -8.44 -1.04 1.68
CA ALA A 66 -9.83 -0.56 1.67
C ALA A 66 -10.82 -1.70 1.92
N LEU A 67 -10.67 -2.82 1.19
CA LEU A 67 -11.51 -4.00 1.33
C LEU A 67 -11.35 -4.67 2.70
N TRP A 68 -10.14 -4.69 3.24
CA TRP A 68 -9.91 -5.21 4.58
C TRP A 68 -10.55 -4.32 5.66
N LEU A 69 -10.36 -3.00 5.57
CA LEU A 69 -10.95 -2.02 6.49
C LEU A 69 -12.48 -2.04 6.44
N LEU A 70 -13.08 -2.23 5.25
CA LEU A 70 -14.51 -2.43 5.10
C LEU A 70 -15.01 -3.62 5.94
N LYS A 71 -14.30 -4.76 5.88
CA LYS A 71 -14.63 -5.97 6.63
C LYS A 71 -14.37 -5.80 8.13
N ALA A 72 -13.25 -5.18 8.49
CA ALA A 72 -12.87 -4.95 9.88
C ALA A 72 -13.83 -3.98 10.58
N ALA A 73 -14.15 -2.85 9.95
CA ALA A 73 -15.11 -1.87 10.45
C ALA A 73 -16.50 -2.49 10.70
N ARG A 74 -16.95 -3.38 9.80
CA ARG A 74 -18.22 -4.11 9.98
C ARG A 74 -18.23 -4.96 11.24
N LYS A 75 -17.12 -5.63 11.58
CA LYS A 75 -17.01 -6.49 12.77
C LYS A 75 -17.03 -5.69 14.08
N VAL A 76 -16.58 -4.44 14.05
CA VAL A 76 -16.47 -3.60 15.26
C VAL A 76 -17.57 -2.53 15.37
N GLY A 77 -18.57 -2.56 14.49
CA GLY A 77 -19.69 -1.59 14.50
C GLY A 77 -19.34 -0.18 14.01
N GLY A 78 -18.17 0.00 13.38
CA GLY A 78 -17.73 1.30 12.84
C GLY A 78 -18.32 1.63 11.45
N SER A 79 -18.14 2.87 11.01
CA SER A 79 -18.59 3.33 9.69
C SER A 79 -17.78 2.68 8.56
N ARG A 80 -18.40 1.71 7.88
CA ARG A 80 -17.77 0.92 6.80
C ARG A 80 -17.29 1.79 5.64
N ALA A 81 -18.14 2.72 5.21
CA ALA A 81 -17.87 3.58 4.07
C ALA A 81 -16.65 4.48 4.33
N LEU A 82 -16.61 5.15 5.49
CA LEU A 82 -15.50 6.02 5.87
C LEU A 82 -14.17 5.25 5.94
N TRP A 83 -14.15 4.09 6.60
CA TRP A 83 -12.92 3.29 6.71
C TRP A 83 -12.46 2.72 5.37
N SER A 84 -13.38 2.32 4.49
CA SER A 84 -13.02 1.85 3.15
C SER A 84 -12.46 2.96 2.27
N LEU A 85 -13.07 4.15 2.30
CA LEU A 85 -12.61 5.31 1.55
C LEU A 85 -11.24 5.77 2.07
N PHE A 86 -11.07 5.79 3.39
CA PHE A 86 -9.80 6.13 4.01
C PHE A 86 -8.70 5.13 3.62
N GLY A 87 -9.00 3.83 3.57
CA GLY A 87 -8.10 2.81 3.03
C GLY A 87 -7.75 2.99 1.56
N ALA A 88 -8.73 3.34 0.73
CA ALA A 88 -8.51 3.54 -0.71
C ALA A 88 -7.61 4.76 -1.00
N THR A 89 -7.72 5.81 -0.19
CA THR A 89 -6.94 7.04 -0.35
C THR A 89 -5.55 6.93 0.28
N PHE A 90 -5.46 6.40 1.52
CA PHE A 90 -4.24 6.45 2.33
C PHE A 90 -3.55 5.09 2.52
N GLY A 91 -4.14 4.00 2.06
CA GLY A 91 -3.54 2.67 2.08
C GLY A 91 -3.06 2.24 3.47
N VAL A 92 -1.79 1.88 3.56
CA VAL A 92 -1.17 1.39 4.80
C VAL A 92 -1.30 2.37 5.97
N LEU A 93 -1.28 3.69 5.71
CA LEU A 93 -1.45 4.68 6.78
C LEU A 93 -2.84 4.54 7.43
N ALA A 94 -3.89 4.34 6.64
CA ALA A 94 -5.24 4.10 7.15
C ALA A 94 -5.33 2.81 7.99
N LEU A 95 -4.60 1.76 7.58
CA LEU A 95 -4.50 0.52 8.34
C LEU A 95 -3.89 0.76 9.72
N VAL A 96 -2.79 1.52 9.80
CA VAL A 96 -2.12 1.84 11.07
C VAL A 96 -3.05 2.66 11.98
N VAL A 97 -3.69 3.69 11.45
CA VAL A 97 -4.64 4.53 12.21
C VAL A 97 -5.79 3.69 12.76
N PHE A 98 -6.35 2.77 11.96
CA PHE A 98 -7.40 1.87 12.42
C PHE A 98 -6.93 0.98 13.58
N LEU A 99 -5.74 0.39 13.47
CA LEU A 99 -5.19 -0.48 14.52
C LEU A 99 -4.92 0.30 15.81
N LEU A 100 -4.38 1.51 15.73
CA LEU A 100 -4.14 2.38 16.89
C LEU A 100 -5.45 2.78 17.57
N ALA A 101 -6.47 3.17 16.79
CA ALA A 101 -7.79 3.49 17.34
C ALA A 101 -8.37 2.30 18.13
N ARG A 102 -8.25 1.08 17.58
CA ARG A 102 -8.71 -0.14 18.25
C ARG A 102 -7.90 -0.49 19.49
N LEU A 103 -6.60 -0.25 19.48
CA LEU A 103 -5.74 -0.46 20.65
C LEU A 103 -6.13 0.50 21.78
N TYR A 104 -6.37 1.77 21.46
CA TYR A 104 -6.80 2.78 22.43
C TYR A 104 -8.16 2.46 23.05
N GLU A 105 -9.14 2.05 22.24
CA GLU A 105 -10.45 1.60 22.75
C GLU A 105 -10.33 0.39 23.67
N ALA A 106 -9.46 -0.57 23.33
CA ALA A 106 -9.24 -1.74 24.16
C ALA A 106 -8.62 -1.37 25.52
N GLN A 107 -7.64 -0.47 25.53
CA GLN A 107 -7.01 0.00 26.77
C GLN A 107 -8.01 0.73 27.68
N ARG A 108 -8.90 1.55 27.11
CA ARG A 108 -9.97 2.23 27.85
C ARG A 108 -11.01 1.29 28.46
N ALA A 109 -11.23 0.11 27.87
CA ALA A 109 -12.18 -0.86 28.40
C ALA A 109 -11.63 -1.69 29.57
N THR A 110 -10.30 -1.69 29.76
CA THR A 110 -9.60 -2.46 30.80
C THR A 110 -9.11 -1.62 32.00
N GLY A 111 -9.24 -0.29 31.95
CA GLY A 111 -8.91 0.62 33.05
C GLY A 111 -10.16 1.28 33.59
#